data_AF-A0A672HTK6-F1
#
_entry.id   AF-A0A672HTK6-F1
#
_cell.length_a   1.000
_cell.length_b   1.000
_cell.length_c   1.000
_cell.angle_alpha   90.00
_cell.angle_beta   90.00
_cell.angle_gamma   90.00
#
_symmetry.space_group_name_H-M   'P 1'
#
loop_
_entity.id
_entity.type
_entity.pdbx_description
1 polymer ?
#
loop_
_entity_poly.entity_id
_entity_poly.type
_entity_poly.pdbx_seq_one_letter_code
_entity_poly.pdbx_strand_id
1 'polypeptide(L)'
;MSNKDCGNEGTCRTRLRGGLSGTQTLDQVLWFGFCGSPGTGSTTCDRVSDHLVSNVDVLFTPAGFELQFRLGPTLQGREVRVYTNYPTNGYKFNRLQFHPLDWVYPNSQKDDCDKYCRLDLTVAGSYQYYFSCGSEKVSGGYIVVDPVLRVGASNDILPLDRISSQTYLAKGLGPVDTWLSRIRVAKETGYNMIHFTPLQRLGSSGLCYSISDHLELNPAFSAGAKSCTWEDIGRLVETLRRDWNMICISDVVYDHTGRPGSHGGLMGGAAVCSRPAPSGPGP
;
A
#
# COMPACT_ATOMS: atom_id res chain seq x y z
N MET A 1 -29.74 -38.06 19.96
CA MET A 1 -30.61 -37.25 19.07
C MET A 1 -30.80 -35.88 19.68
N SER A 2 -30.12 -34.87 19.13
CA SER A 2 -30.47 -33.46 19.29
C SER A 2 -29.73 -32.71 18.20
N ASN A 3 -30.43 -32.44 17.11
CA ASN A 3 -29.99 -31.55 16.05
C ASN A 3 -29.80 -30.15 16.65
N LYS A 4 -28.65 -29.54 16.39
CA LYS A 4 -28.53 -28.08 16.42
C LYS A 4 -28.48 -27.61 14.98
N ASP A 5 -29.56 -26.93 14.59
CA ASP A 5 -29.69 -26.23 13.33
C ASP A 5 -28.53 -25.23 13.15
N CYS A 6 -27.69 -25.48 12.14
CA CYS A 6 -26.83 -24.45 11.57
C CYS A 6 -27.65 -23.69 10.53
N GLY A 7 -28.07 -22.48 10.90
CA GLY A 7 -28.75 -21.56 10.01
C GLY A 7 -27.93 -21.29 8.74
N ASN A 8 -28.58 -21.53 7.61
CA ASN A 8 -28.19 -21.11 6.26
C ASN A 8 -28.01 -19.59 6.21
N GLU A 9 -26.82 -19.11 5.85
CA GLU A 9 -26.58 -17.89 5.07
C GLU A 9 -25.07 -17.80 4.75
N GLY A 10 -24.69 -18.46 3.65
CA GLY A 10 -23.32 -18.48 3.13
C GLY A 10 -22.98 -17.15 2.45
N THR A 11 -22.59 -16.16 3.24
CA THR A 11 -21.86 -14.98 2.72
C THR A 11 -20.42 -15.07 3.24
N CYS A 12 -19.41 -15.06 2.36
CA CYS A 12 -18.04 -14.73 2.77
C CYS A 12 -18.05 -13.31 3.33
N ARG A 13 -18.09 -13.20 4.66
CA ARG A 13 -17.99 -11.92 5.37
C ARG A 13 -16.64 -11.84 6.06
N THR A 14 -15.76 -11.01 5.53
CA THR A 14 -14.64 -10.46 6.28
C THR A 14 -15.22 -9.54 7.35
N ARG A 15 -15.31 -10.01 8.60
CA ARG A 15 -15.82 -9.20 9.71
C ARG A 15 -14.64 -8.47 10.36
N LEU A 16 -14.46 -7.20 10.01
CA LEU A 16 -13.59 -6.29 10.74
C LEU A 16 -14.42 -5.54 11.79
N ARG A 17 -14.03 -5.61 13.07
CA ARG A 17 -14.45 -4.63 14.10
C ARG A 17 -13.26 -4.30 14.99
N GLY A 18 -13.00 -3.01 15.16
CA GLY A 18 -11.99 -2.47 16.07
C GLY A 18 -12.58 -2.00 17.40
N GLY A 19 -11.72 -1.90 18.42
CA GLY A 19 -11.99 -1.27 19.72
C GLY A 19 -10.88 -1.53 20.73
N LEU A 20 -10.19 -0.46 21.14
CA LEU A 20 -9.00 -0.42 22.01
C LEU A 20 -9.25 -0.96 23.43
N SER A 21 -8.33 -1.79 23.91
CA SER A 21 -7.68 -1.78 25.25
C SER A 21 -7.47 -3.20 25.78
N GLY A 22 -6.26 -3.48 26.25
CA GLY A 22 -5.88 -4.75 26.85
C GLY A 22 -5.47 -5.81 25.82
N THR A 23 -4.38 -6.50 26.11
CA THR A 23 -3.83 -7.66 25.38
C THR A 23 -4.91 -8.56 24.79
N GLN A 24 -5.22 -8.38 23.51
CA GLN A 24 -6.10 -9.25 22.74
C GLN A 24 -5.43 -9.54 21.40
N THR A 25 -4.98 -10.78 21.24
CA THR A 25 -4.66 -11.36 19.93
C THR A 25 -5.94 -11.35 19.10
N LEU A 26 -6.00 -10.47 18.10
CA LEU A 26 -7.08 -10.46 17.11
C LEU A 26 -6.77 -11.52 16.07
N ASP A 27 -7.42 -12.67 16.17
CA ASP A 27 -7.34 -13.74 15.17
C ASP A 27 -8.08 -13.28 13.89
N GLN A 28 -7.35 -12.94 12.83
CA GLN A 28 -7.93 -12.87 11.49
C GLN A 28 -8.04 -14.29 10.94
N VAL A 29 -9.26 -14.83 10.94
CA VAL A 29 -9.57 -16.16 10.39
C VAL A 29 -10.16 -16.00 9.01
N LEU A 30 -9.46 -16.51 7.99
CA LEU A 30 -10.01 -16.63 6.64
C LEU A 30 -10.61 -18.03 6.45
N TRP A 31 -11.89 -18.08 6.05
CA TRP A 31 -12.57 -19.32 5.69
C TRP A 31 -12.71 -19.41 4.17
N PHE A 32 -12.19 -20.46 3.55
CA PHE A 32 -12.32 -20.71 2.11
C PHE A 32 -13.51 -21.61 1.78
N GLY A 33 -14.44 -21.14 0.94
CA GLY A 33 -15.63 -21.91 0.51
C GLY A 33 -15.91 -21.84 -1.00
N PHE A 34 -16.41 -22.93 -1.59
CA PHE A 34 -17.06 -22.91 -2.91
C PHE A 34 -18.52 -22.45 -2.76
N CYS A 35 -18.97 -21.51 -3.59
CA CYS A 35 -20.39 -21.17 -3.71
C CYS A 35 -21.00 -21.99 -4.85
N GLY A 36 -21.73 -23.06 -4.52
CA GLY A 36 -22.50 -23.85 -5.47
C GLY A 36 -23.87 -24.16 -4.88
N SER A 37 -24.93 -23.84 -5.61
CA SER A 37 -26.31 -24.08 -5.19
C SER A 37 -26.57 -25.58 -4.92
N PRO A 38 -27.37 -25.93 -3.89
CA PRO A 38 -27.69 -27.32 -3.60
C PRO A 38 -28.79 -27.81 -4.55
N GLY A 39 -28.44 -28.79 -5.39
CA GLY A 39 -29.43 -29.62 -6.05
C GLY A 39 -29.08 -29.92 -7.50
N THR A 40 -28.39 -31.04 -7.71
CA THR A 40 -28.87 -32.17 -8.52
C THR A 40 -27.79 -33.25 -8.47
N GLY A 41 -28.14 -34.46 -8.04
CA GLY A 41 -27.26 -35.61 -8.18
C GLY A 41 -27.10 -35.94 -9.67
N SER A 42 -25.96 -35.56 -10.25
CA SER A 42 -25.53 -36.06 -11.56
C SER A 42 -24.01 -36.21 -11.53
N THR A 43 -23.56 -37.46 -11.72
CA THR A 43 -22.17 -37.81 -12.03
C THR A 43 -21.86 -37.40 -13.45
N THR A 44 -21.54 -36.12 -13.64
CA THR A 44 -20.89 -35.60 -14.85
C THR A 44 -20.07 -34.40 -14.42
N CYS A 45 -18.80 -34.35 -14.87
CA CYS A 45 -17.98 -33.15 -14.81
C CYS A 45 -18.61 -32.08 -15.72
N ASP A 46 -19.74 -31.53 -15.29
CA ASP A 46 -20.41 -30.45 -15.97
C ASP A 46 -19.69 -29.16 -15.60
N ARG A 47 -19.06 -28.58 -16.63
CA ARG A 47 -18.54 -27.22 -16.68
C ARG A 47 -19.38 -26.29 -15.82
N VAL A 48 -18.90 -25.99 -14.61
CA VAL A 48 -19.52 -24.98 -13.76
C VAL A 48 -19.20 -23.63 -14.39
N SER A 49 -20.25 -22.98 -14.88
CA SER A 49 -20.35 -21.62 -15.41
C SER A 49 -19.25 -20.66 -14.96
N ASP A 50 -18.61 -20.07 -15.97
CA ASP A 50 -17.62 -18.98 -15.99
C ASP A 50 -18.00 -17.66 -15.27
N HIS A 51 -18.93 -17.64 -14.32
CA HIS A 51 -19.52 -16.38 -13.86
C HIS A 51 -19.56 -16.09 -12.36
N LEU A 52 -18.84 -16.82 -11.49
CA LEU A 52 -18.75 -16.43 -10.06
C LEU A 52 -17.47 -16.85 -9.30
N VAL A 53 -16.32 -16.89 -9.99
CA VAL A 53 -14.97 -17.00 -9.37
C VAL A 53 -14.28 -15.62 -9.25
N SER A 54 -15.03 -14.53 -9.33
CA SER A 54 -14.49 -13.19 -9.64
C SER A 54 -14.21 -12.26 -8.44
N ASN A 55 -14.35 -12.72 -7.20
CA ASN A 55 -13.98 -11.88 -6.05
C ASN A 55 -12.54 -12.17 -5.64
N VAL A 56 -11.62 -11.35 -6.13
CA VAL A 56 -10.28 -11.25 -5.58
C VAL A 56 -10.39 -10.72 -4.15
N ASP A 57 -10.09 -11.55 -3.16
CA ASP A 57 -10.04 -11.11 -1.77
C ASP A 57 -8.79 -10.23 -1.55
N VAL A 58 -8.98 -9.04 -0.99
CA VAL A 58 -7.88 -8.17 -0.54
C VAL A 58 -7.98 -8.01 0.97
N LEU A 59 -6.96 -8.48 1.68
CA LEU A 59 -6.88 -8.46 3.14
C LEU A 59 -5.98 -7.32 3.59
N PHE A 60 -6.53 -6.37 4.35
CA PHE A 60 -5.76 -5.31 4.99
C PHE A 60 -5.46 -5.68 6.44
N THR A 61 -4.20 -5.61 6.81
CA THR A 61 -3.75 -5.98 8.16
C THR A 61 -2.56 -5.12 8.57
N PRO A 62 -2.49 -4.64 9.82
CA PRO A 62 -1.29 -3.96 10.29
C PRO A 62 -0.10 -4.92 10.38
N ALA A 63 1.11 -4.38 10.27
CA ALA A 63 2.31 -5.12 10.61
C ALA A 63 2.33 -5.50 12.10
N GLY A 64 2.89 -6.68 12.41
CA GLY A 64 2.93 -7.28 13.74
C GLY A 64 1.78 -8.26 14.04
N PHE A 65 0.88 -8.48 13.09
CA PHE A 65 -0.26 -9.39 13.25
C PHE A 65 0.04 -10.79 12.70
N GLU A 66 -0.64 -11.78 13.26
CA GLU A 66 -0.66 -13.16 12.76
C GLU A 66 -1.89 -13.35 11.86
N LEU A 67 -1.66 -13.83 10.63
CA LEU A 67 -2.73 -14.23 9.72
C LEU A 67 -2.86 -15.75 9.71
N GLN A 68 -4.10 -16.23 9.89
CA GLN A 68 -4.41 -17.65 9.84
C GLN A 68 -5.33 -17.99 8.66
N PHE A 69 -4.87 -18.91 7.82
CA PHE A 69 -5.70 -19.53 6.78
C PHE A 69 -6.34 -20.80 7.33
N ARG A 70 -7.68 -20.90 7.31
CA ARG A 70 -8.42 -22.08 7.75
C ARG A 70 -9.27 -22.67 6.62
N LEU A 71 -9.46 -23.98 6.65
CA LEU A 71 -10.33 -24.64 5.67
C LEU A 71 -11.79 -24.33 5.95
N GLY A 72 -12.53 -23.85 4.95
CA GLY A 72 -13.99 -23.82 5.05
C GLY A 72 -14.63 -25.18 4.75
N PRO A 73 -15.93 -25.33 5.07
CA PRO A 73 -16.61 -26.62 5.03
C PRO A 73 -16.51 -27.37 3.69
N THR A 74 -16.50 -26.64 2.56
CA THR A 74 -16.45 -27.25 1.22
C THR A 74 -15.08 -27.82 0.85
N LEU A 75 -14.04 -27.47 1.60
CA LEU A 75 -12.66 -27.91 1.38
C LEU A 75 -12.21 -28.99 2.37
N GLN A 76 -13.05 -29.34 3.35
CA GLN A 76 -12.77 -30.43 4.29
C GLN A 76 -12.68 -31.77 3.54
N GLY A 77 -11.74 -32.62 3.96
CA GLY A 77 -11.46 -33.90 3.34
C GLY A 77 -10.71 -33.81 2.01
N ARG A 78 -10.34 -32.60 1.55
CA ARG A 78 -9.58 -32.39 0.31
C ARG A 78 -8.10 -32.13 0.60
N GLU A 79 -7.23 -32.54 -0.33
CA GLU A 79 -5.81 -32.19 -0.26
C GLU A 79 -5.60 -30.72 -0.69
N VAL A 80 -5.62 -29.82 0.29
CA VAL A 80 -5.42 -28.38 0.07
C VAL A 80 -4.01 -27.96 0.46
N ARG A 81 -3.37 -27.16 -0.41
CA ARG A 81 -2.08 -26.50 -0.14
C ARG A 81 -2.21 -25.00 -0.34
N VAL A 82 -1.70 -24.22 0.60
CA VAL A 82 -1.69 -22.75 0.54
C VAL A 82 -0.28 -22.29 0.17
N TYR A 83 -0.20 -21.32 -0.73
CA TYR A 83 1.04 -20.74 -1.21
C TYR A 83 1.00 -19.23 -1.05
N THR A 84 2.12 -18.60 -0.72
CA THR A 84 2.25 -17.15 -0.66
C THR A 84 3.61 -16.68 -1.16
N ASN A 85 3.67 -15.45 -1.67
CA ASN A 85 4.92 -14.76 -1.98
C ASN A 85 5.39 -13.83 -0.84
N TYR A 86 4.74 -13.91 0.33
CA TYR A 86 5.17 -13.20 1.53
C TYR A 86 6.61 -13.61 1.91
N PRO A 87 7.54 -12.69 2.17
CA PRO A 87 8.92 -13.05 2.47
C PRO A 87 9.01 -13.86 3.76
N THR A 88 9.62 -15.04 3.71
CA THR A 88 9.97 -15.81 4.91
C THR A 88 11.17 -15.16 5.61
N ASN A 89 11.30 -15.39 6.93
CA ASN A 89 12.35 -14.78 7.75
C ASN A 89 13.74 -14.92 7.11
N GLY A 90 14.36 -13.78 6.79
CA GLY A 90 15.70 -13.70 6.21
C GLY A 90 15.79 -13.65 4.67
N TYR A 91 14.67 -13.84 3.96
CA TYR A 91 14.65 -13.82 2.49
C TYR A 91 14.13 -12.49 1.93
N LYS A 92 14.70 -12.05 0.80
CA LYS A 92 14.22 -10.87 0.08
C LYS A 92 12.89 -11.19 -0.61
N PHE A 93 11.96 -10.23 -0.58
CA PHE A 93 10.70 -10.35 -1.30
C PHE A 93 10.92 -10.50 -2.80
N ASN A 94 10.29 -11.50 -3.40
CA ASN A 94 10.22 -11.69 -4.85
C ASN A 94 8.76 -11.93 -5.25
N ARG A 95 8.19 -11.01 -6.02
CA ARG A 95 6.77 -11.04 -6.43
C ARG A 95 6.37 -12.32 -7.15
N LEU A 96 7.30 -12.94 -7.88
CA LEU A 96 7.04 -14.13 -8.71
C LEU A 96 7.29 -15.45 -7.98
N GLN A 97 7.92 -15.41 -6.80
CA GLN A 97 8.29 -16.61 -6.07
C GLN A 97 7.28 -16.88 -4.96
N PHE A 98 6.58 -18.00 -5.07
CA PHE A 98 5.65 -18.48 -4.06
C PHE A 98 6.25 -19.68 -3.33
N HIS A 99 5.99 -19.78 -2.04
CA HIS A 99 6.36 -20.94 -1.22
C HIS A 99 5.10 -21.48 -0.51
N PRO A 100 5.06 -22.80 -0.24
CA PRO A 100 3.96 -23.41 0.47
C PRO A 100 4.02 -23.06 1.96
N LEU A 101 2.85 -22.88 2.57
CA LEU A 101 2.71 -22.77 4.02
C LEU A 101 2.45 -24.15 4.63
N ASP A 102 3.04 -24.36 5.81
CA ASP A 102 2.83 -25.59 6.58
C ASP A 102 1.49 -25.55 7.33
N TRP A 103 0.83 -26.70 7.40
CA TRP A 103 -0.39 -26.88 8.20
C TRP A 103 -0.01 -27.14 9.67
N VAL A 104 -0.55 -26.32 10.57
CA VAL A 104 -0.47 -26.47 12.02
C VAL A 104 -1.72 -27.21 12.50
N TYR A 105 -1.51 -28.25 13.34
CA TYR A 105 -2.57 -29.08 13.90
C TYR A 105 -2.64 -28.87 15.43
N PRO A 106 -3.48 -27.96 15.94
CA PRO A 106 -3.49 -27.59 17.36
C PRO A 106 -3.78 -28.77 18.29
N ASN A 107 -4.62 -29.72 17.88
CA ASN A 107 -5.01 -30.87 18.69
C ASN A 107 -4.05 -32.07 18.55
N SER A 108 -2.94 -31.93 17.82
CA SER A 108 -2.02 -33.02 17.43
C SER A 108 -2.64 -34.18 16.64
N GLN A 109 -3.97 -34.19 16.47
CA GLN A 109 -4.69 -35.05 15.54
C GLN A 109 -4.57 -34.44 14.15
N LYS A 110 -4.19 -35.26 13.16
CA LYS A 110 -4.12 -34.88 11.75
C LYS A 110 -5.50 -34.92 11.11
N ASP A 111 -6.46 -34.22 11.71
CA ASP A 111 -7.79 -34.02 11.15
C ASP A 111 -7.93 -32.61 10.57
N ASP A 112 -9.01 -32.42 9.81
CA ASP A 112 -9.30 -31.16 9.11
C ASP A 112 -10.15 -30.19 9.95
N CYS A 113 -10.46 -30.51 11.21
CA CYS A 113 -11.42 -29.74 11.99
C CYS A 113 -10.88 -28.37 12.37
N ASP A 114 -9.63 -28.31 12.83
CA ASP A 114 -9.02 -27.10 13.40
C ASP A 114 -7.65 -26.74 12.79
N LYS A 115 -7.24 -27.41 11.70
CA LYS A 115 -5.92 -27.12 11.10
C LYS A 115 -5.89 -25.75 10.43
N TYR A 116 -4.74 -25.08 10.50
CA TYR A 116 -4.55 -23.75 9.93
C TYR A 116 -3.13 -23.56 9.39
N CYS A 117 -2.97 -22.72 8.37
CA CYS A 117 -1.65 -22.21 8.00
C CYS A 117 -1.43 -20.86 8.69
N ARG A 118 -0.24 -20.67 9.27
CA ARG A 118 0.15 -19.46 9.98
C ARG A 118 1.07 -18.59 9.13
N LEU A 119 0.87 -17.28 9.20
CA LEU A 119 1.76 -16.29 8.59
C LEU A 119 1.96 -15.09 9.54
N ASP A 120 3.19 -14.90 10.02
CA ASP A 120 3.54 -13.76 10.88
C ASP A 120 3.91 -12.54 10.03
N LEU A 121 3.06 -11.51 10.02
CA LEU A 121 3.17 -10.38 9.10
C LEU A 121 4.01 -9.25 9.71
N THR A 122 5.32 -9.31 9.55
CA THR A 122 6.28 -8.33 10.12
C THR A 122 6.72 -7.23 9.13
N VAL A 123 6.79 -7.57 7.84
CA VAL A 123 7.18 -6.68 6.75
C VAL A 123 5.93 -6.09 6.10
N ALA A 124 5.89 -4.76 6.01
CA ALA A 124 4.84 -4.02 5.28
C ALA A 124 5.01 -4.19 3.77
N GLY A 125 3.90 -4.24 3.04
CA GLY A 125 3.92 -4.42 1.60
C GLY A 125 2.65 -5.03 1.05
N SER A 126 2.70 -5.37 -0.23
CA SER A 126 1.58 -6.02 -0.94
C SER A 126 2.01 -7.38 -1.45
N TYR A 127 1.33 -8.40 -0.95
CA TYR A 127 1.63 -9.80 -1.16
C TYR A 127 0.42 -10.50 -1.79
N GLN A 128 0.66 -11.71 -2.25
CA GLN A 128 -0.33 -12.57 -2.85
C GLN A 128 -0.30 -13.93 -2.17
N TYR A 129 -1.47 -14.56 -2.11
CA TYR A 129 -1.59 -15.96 -1.77
C TYR A 129 -2.52 -16.64 -2.76
N TYR A 130 -2.37 -17.94 -2.90
CA TYR A 130 -3.33 -18.79 -3.57
C TYR A 130 -3.37 -20.14 -2.89
N PHE A 131 -4.41 -20.93 -3.18
CA PHE A 131 -4.47 -22.30 -2.74
C PHE A 131 -4.79 -23.23 -3.91
N SER A 132 -4.27 -24.46 -3.82
CA SER A 132 -4.55 -25.54 -4.74
C SER A 132 -5.34 -26.64 -4.02
N CYS A 133 -6.15 -27.37 -4.78
CA CYS A 133 -6.81 -28.59 -4.35
C CYS A 133 -6.33 -29.71 -5.27
N GLY A 134 -5.53 -30.65 -4.74
CA GLY A 134 -4.77 -31.57 -5.59
C GLY A 134 -3.77 -30.82 -6.48
N SER A 135 -3.78 -31.11 -7.80
CA SER A 135 -2.88 -30.49 -8.78
C SER A 135 -3.35 -29.14 -9.33
N GLU A 136 -4.59 -28.74 -9.06
CA GLU A 136 -5.19 -27.55 -9.68
C GLU A 136 -5.18 -26.36 -8.73
N LYS A 137 -4.73 -25.21 -9.23
CA LYS A 137 -4.88 -23.92 -8.55
C LYS A 137 -6.36 -23.52 -8.58
N VAL A 138 -6.96 -23.33 -7.40
CA VAL A 138 -8.40 -23.08 -7.28
C VAL A 138 -8.69 -21.58 -7.22
N SER A 139 -8.12 -20.88 -6.25
CA SER A 139 -8.37 -19.46 -6.02
C SER A 139 -7.24 -18.81 -5.22
N GLY A 140 -7.28 -17.49 -5.07
CA GLY A 140 -6.30 -16.72 -4.32
C GLY A 140 -6.73 -15.27 -4.08
N GLY A 141 -5.87 -14.54 -3.41
CA GLY A 141 -6.13 -13.16 -3.02
C GLY A 141 -4.83 -12.40 -2.75
N TYR A 142 -4.98 -11.18 -2.25
CA TYR A 142 -3.90 -10.26 -1.93
C TYR A 142 -3.90 -9.96 -0.43
N ILE A 143 -2.71 -9.76 0.12
CA ILE A 143 -2.51 -9.33 1.50
C ILE A 143 -1.79 -7.99 1.43
N VAL A 144 -2.38 -6.96 2.02
CA VAL A 144 -1.77 -5.64 2.19
C VAL A 144 -1.43 -5.49 3.65
N VAL A 145 -0.13 -5.45 3.94
CA VAL A 145 0.40 -5.21 5.28
C VAL A 145 0.74 -3.73 5.41
N ASP A 146 0.05 -3.04 6.30
CA ASP A 146 0.20 -1.59 6.47
C ASP A 146 1.58 -1.23 7.05
N PRO A 147 2.20 -0.12 6.61
CA PRO A 147 3.45 0.35 7.17
C PRO A 147 3.28 0.95 8.57
N VAL A 148 4.31 0.80 9.41
CA VAL A 148 4.38 1.49 10.70
C VAL A 148 5.18 2.77 10.54
N LEU A 149 4.51 3.92 10.64
CA LEU A 149 5.15 5.22 10.54
C LEU A 149 5.67 5.66 11.92
N ARG A 150 6.90 6.19 11.97
CA ARG A 150 7.57 6.59 13.23
C ARG A 150 8.10 8.00 13.16
N VAL A 151 7.81 8.78 14.19
CA VAL A 151 8.16 10.20 14.28
C VAL A 151 8.74 10.55 15.65
N GLY A 152 9.39 11.69 15.76
CA GLY A 152 9.97 12.20 16.99
C GLY A 152 11.28 11.53 17.40
N ALA A 153 11.94 12.12 18.39
CA ALA A 153 13.18 11.59 18.96
C ALA A 153 12.99 10.21 19.61
N SER A 154 11.80 9.94 20.14
CA SER A 154 11.42 8.66 20.78
C SER A 154 10.98 7.58 19.77
N ASN A 155 10.89 7.90 18.47
CA ASN A 155 10.34 7.00 17.43
C ASN A 155 8.91 6.50 17.73
N ASP A 156 8.07 7.42 18.21
CA ASP A 156 6.68 7.18 18.51
C ASP A 156 5.92 6.78 17.24
N ILE A 157 4.96 5.87 17.37
CA ILE A 157 4.14 5.41 16.26
C ILE A 157 3.15 6.51 15.89
N LEU A 158 3.14 6.90 14.62
CA LEU A 158 2.11 7.75 14.02
C LEU A 158 1.02 6.86 13.40
N PRO A 159 -0.18 6.79 13.97
CA PRO A 159 -1.27 6.01 13.41
C PRO A 159 -1.68 6.51 12.02
N LEU A 160 -1.93 5.59 11.09
CA LEU A 160 -2.28 5.91 9.70
C LEU A 160 -3.61 6.68 9.57
N ASP A 161 -4.55 6.43 10.48
CA ASP A 161 -5.84 7.12 10.59
C ASP A 161 -5.73 8.53 11.17
N ARG A 162 -4.53 8.94 11.62
CA ARG A 162 -4.25 10.28 12.15
C ARG A 162 -3.40 11.14 11.21
N ILE A 163 -3.20 10.72 9.97
CA ILE A 163 -2.43 11.52 9.01
C ILE A 163 -3.24 12.76 8.60
N SER A 164 -2.62 13.93 8.76
CA SER A 164 -3.08 15.21 8.23
C SER A 164 -1.95 15.84 7.43
N SER A 165 -2.16 16.00 6.12
CA SER A 165 -1.12 16.38 5.16
C SER A 165 -1.35 17.76 4.55
N GLN A 166 -0.27 18.56 4.50
CA GLN A 166 -0.24 19.83 3.78
C GLN A 166 0.64 19.69 2.54
N THR A 167 0.08 19.99 1.37
CA THR A 167 0.84 19.97 0.11
C THR A 167 1.53 21.31 -0.12
N TYR A 168 2.80 21.25 -0.56
CA TYR A 168 3.59 22.39 -0.99
C TYR A 168 4.10 22.20 -2.42
N LEU A 169 3.91 23.22 -3.24
CA LEU A 169 4.55 23.33 -4.56
C LEU A 169 6.05 23.61 -4.37
N ALA A 170 6.88 22.57 -4.44
CA ALA A 170 8.30 22.66 -4.14
C ALA A 170 9.02 23.74 -4.95
N LYS A 171 8.68 23.90 -6.24
CA LYS A 171 9.23 24.97 -7.10
C LYS A 171 8.97 26.39 -6.57
N GLY A 172 7.92 26.59 -5.78
CA GLY A 172 7.56 27.89 -5.17
C GLY A 172 8.21 28.15 -3.81
N LEU A 173 8.87 27.15 -3.22
CA LEU A 173 9.54 27.30 -1.93
C LEU A 173 10.89 28.03 -2.04
N GLY A 174 11.40 28.25 -3.25
CA GLY A 174 12.69 28.92 -3.46
C GLY A 174 13.86 28.09 -2.92
N PRO A 175 14.96 28.75 -2.50
CA PRO A 175 16.13 28.04 -1.99
C PRO A 175 15.87 27.29 -0.68
N VAL A 176 16.49 26.11 -0.53
CA VAL A 176 16.19 25.12 0.52
C VAL A 176 16.38 25.63 1.95
N ASP A 177 17.32 26.55 2.15
CA ASP A 177 17.61 27.18 3.44
C ASP A 177 16.43 28.00 3.98
N THR A 178 15.54 28.44 3.09
CA THR A 178 14.30 29.14 3.46
C THR A 178 13.11 28.22 3.70
N TRP A 179 13.21 26.92 3.42
CA TRP A 179 12.05 26.02 3.45
C TRP A 179 11.50 25.84 4.86
N LEU A 180 12.35 25.68 5.86
CA LEU A 180 11.91 25.51 7.26
C LEU A 180 11.05 26.68 7.73
N SER A 181 11.38 27.93 7.39
CA SER A 181 10.53 29.06 7.79
C SER A 181 9.20 29.07 7.03
N ARG A 182 9.22 28.76 5.73
CA ARG A 182 8.02 28.75 4.88
C ARG A 182 7.04 27.64 5.24
N ILE A 183 7.53 26.44 5.52
CA ILE A 183 6.67 25.28 5.82
C ILE A 183 6.27 25.20 7.29
N ARG A 184 6.85 26.05 8.17
CA ARG A 184 6.53 26.11 9.61
C ARG A 184 5.04 26.27 9.87
N VAL A 185 4.33 27.01 9.02
CA VAL A 185 2.87 27.19 9.16
C VAL A 185 2.13 25.85 9.22
N ALA A 186 2.56 24.80 8.50
CA ALA A 186 1.95 23.48 8.58
C ALA A 186 2.08 22.87 9.98
N LYS A 187 3.27 23.00 10.61
CA LYS A 187 3.50 22.53 11.98
C LYS A 187 2.60 23.29 12.97
N GLU A 188 2.62 24.62 12.92
CA GLU A 188 1.89 25.46 13.88
C GLU A 188 0.37 25.32 13.76
N THR A 189 -0.12 24.84 12.60
CA THR A 189 -1.54 24.56 12.35
C THR A 189 -1.93 23.10 12.61
N GLY A 190 -1.00 22.25 13.07
CA GLY A 190 -1.28 20.89 13.52
C GLY A 190 -1.23 19.81 12.43
N TYR A 191 -0.71 20.10 11.24
CA TYR A 191 -0.41 19.04 10.27
C TYR A 191 0.75 18.17 10.77
N ASN A 192 0.74 16.89 10.40
CA ASN A 192 1.79 15.92 10.75
C ASN A 192 2.42 15.23 9.53
N MET A 193 2.05 15.66 8.33
CA MET A 193 2.68 15.25 7.09
C MET A 193 2.88 16.46 6.18
N ILE A 194 4.04 16.51 5.51
CA ILE A 194 4.30 17.42 4.39
C ILE A 194 4.32 16.60 3.11
N HIS A 195 3.52 17.01 2.14
CA HIS A 195 3.57 16.49 0.78
C HIS A 195 4.26 17.49 -0.14
N PHE A 196 5.38 17.10 -0.71
CA PHE A 196 6.07 17.88 -1.73
C PHE A 196 5.65 17.41 -3.12
N THR A 197 5.28 18.36 -4.00
CA THR A 197 5.32 18.08 -5.44
C THR A 197 6.74 17.73 -5.89
N PRO A 198 6.96 17.16 -7.08
CA PRO A 198 8.27 16.64 -7.49
C PRO A 198 9.42 17.61 -7.22
N LEU A 199 10.47 17.07 -6.57
CA LEU A 199 11.68 17.79 -6.19
C LEU A 199 12.74 17.78 -7.31
N GLN A 200 12.55 16.92 -8.30
CA GLN A 200 13.50 16.63 -9.36
C GLN A 200 13.63 17.79 -10.36
N ARG A 201 14.66 17.73 -11.21
CA ARG A 201 14.92 18.71 -12.26
C ARG A 201 13.72 18.80 -13.21
N LEU A 202 13.19 20.01 -13.33
CA LEU A 202 12.09 20.30 -14.24
C LEU A 202 12.58 20.41 -15.69
N GLY A 203 11.71 20.11 -16.63
CA GLY A 203 11.92 20.34 -18.05
C GLY A 203 11.73 21.80 -18.45
N SER A 204 11.93 22.08 -19.73
CA SER A 204 11.93 23.43 -20.29
C SER A 204 10.62 24.21 -20.09
N SER A 205 9.51 23.52 -19.84
CA SER A 205 8.21 24.14 -19.53
C SER A 205 8.14 24.76 -18.13
N GLY A 206 9.01 24.36 -17.20
CA GLY A 206 8.96 24.79 -15.79
C GLY A 206 7.72 24.33 -15.00
N LEU A 207 6.95 23.38 -15.55
CA LEU A 207 5.80 22.77 -14.87
C LEU A 207 6.25 21.70 -13.87
N CYS A 208 5.58 21.61 -12.72
CA CYS A 208 6.03 20.78 -11.59
C CYS A 208 6.10 19.27 -11.90
N TYR A 209 5.25 18.79 -12.82
CA TYR A 209 5.18 17.38 -13.19
C TYR A 209 5.92 17.07 -14.51
N SER A 210 6.48 18.07 -15.16
CA SER A 210 7.29 17.91 -16.37
C SER A 210 8.74 17.67 -15.98
N ILE A 211 9.09 16.48 -15.48
CA ILE A 211 10.44 16.15 -14.96
C ILE A 211 11.38 15.79 -16.11
N SER A 212 12.50 16.50 -16.26
CA SER A 212 13.49 16.20 -17.32
C SER A 212 14.58 15.22 -16.89
N ASP A 213 14.90 15.19 -15.59
CA ASP A 213 15.83 14.22 -15.00
C ASP A 213 15.33 13.83 -13.62
N HIS A 214 15.06 12.54 -13.40
CA HIS A 214 14.53 12.00 -12.15
C HIS A 214 15.58 11.82 -11.05
N LEU A 215 16.86 11.80 -11.41
CA LEU A 215 17.97 11.56 -10.48
C LEU A 215 18.56 12.86 -9.95
N GLU A 216 18.36 13.96 -10.67
CA GLU A 216 18.85 15.28 -10.27
C GLU A 216 17.80 16.11 -9.56
N LEU A 217 18.22 16.82 -8.52
CA LEU A 217 17.40 17.79 -7.80
C LEU A 217 17.18 19.04 -8.65
N ASN A 218 16.06 19.73 -8.48
CA ASN A 218 15.82 21.00 -9.14
C ASN A 218 16.89 22.04 -8.72
N PRO A 219 17.69 22.58 -9.68
CA PRO A 219 18.76 23.52 -9.36
C PRO A 219 18.24 24.82 -8.71
N ALA A 220 16.96 25.16 -8.89
CA ALA A 220 16.33 26.32 -8.26
C ALA A 220 16.31 26.28 -6.72
N PHE A 221 16.57 25.12 -6.12
CA PHE A 221 16.65 24.98 -4.65
C PHE A 221 18.02 25.39 -4.08
N SER A 222 19.01 25.61 -4.94
CA SER A 222 20.34 26.10 -4.55
C SER A 222 20.32 27.61 -4.27
N ALA A 223 21.09 28.06 -3.28
CA ALA A 223 21.21 29.47 -2.90
C ALA A 223 22.60 30.01 -3.30
N GLY A 224 22.66 30.88 -4.31
CA GLY A 224 23.90 31.51 -4.74
C GLY A 224 24.98 30.48 -5.11
N ALA A 225 26.12 30.51 -4.42
CA ALA A 225 27.24 29.60 -4.65
C ALA A 225 27.09 28.22 -4.00
N LYS A 226 26.10 28.02 -3.12
CA LYS A 226 25.87 26.75 -2.42
C LYS A 226 24.88 25.90 -3.19
N SER A 227 25.36 24.80 -3.78
CA SER A 227 24.51 23.79 -4.41
C SER A 227 23.74 23.01 -3.33
N CYS A 228 22.44 22.82 -3.57
CA CYS A 228 21.61 21.93 -2.76
C CYS A 228 21.73 20.50 -3.29
N THR A 229 21.92 19.53 -2.40
CA THR A 229 22.02 18.11 -2.74
C THR A 229 20.88 17.30 -2.12
N TRP A 230 20.72 16.04 -2.53
CA TRP A 230 19.79 15.11 -1.89
C TRP A 230 20.11 14.88 -0.41
N GLU A 231 21.36 15.02 0.02
CA GLU A 231 21.75 14.94 1.43
C GLU A 231 21.19 16.13 2.24
N ASP A 232 21.15 17.33 1.67
CA ASP A 232 20.52 18.49 2.30
C ASP A 232 19.02 18.27 2.51
N ILE A 233 18.35 17.74 1.49
CA ILE A 233 16.93 17.37 1.58
C ILE A 233 16.73 16.25 2.61
N GLY A 234 17.59 15.24 2.64
CA GLY A 234 17.56 14.18 3.64
C GLY A 234 17.68 14.71 5.07
N ARG A 235 18.59 15.66 5.30
CA ARG A 235 18.73 16.34 6.61
C ARG A 235 17.50 17.16 6.97
N LEU A 236 16.90 17.85 6.00
CA LEU A 236 15.64 18.57 6.20
C LEU A 236 14.52 17.62 6.61
N VAL A 237 14.30 16.55 5.85
CA VAL A 237 13.27 15.54 6.13
C VAL A 237 13.49 14.89 7.50
N GLU A 238 14.74 14.59 7.87
CA GLU A 238 15.05 14.04 9.19
C GLU A 238 14.77 15.05 10.31
N THR A 239 15.07 16.34 10.09
CA THR A 239 14.71 17.41 11.03
C THR A 239 13.20 17.48 11.21
N LEU A 240 12.42 17.43 10.13
CA LEU A 240 10.96 17.43 10.19
C LEU A 240 10.42 16.20 10.94
N ARG A 241 10.98 15.02 10.66
CA ARG A 241 10.58 13.76 11.31
C ARG A 241 10.88 13.77 12.80
N ARG A 242 12.11 14.12 13.18
CA ARG A 242 12.62 14.00 14.56
C ARG A 242 12.20 15.18 15.44
N ASP A 243 12.26 16.40 14.92
CA ASP A 243 12.08 17.61 15.74
C ASP A 243 10.66 18.17 15.64
N TRP A 244 9.94 17.92 14.53
CA TRP A 244 8.58 18.43 14.33
C TRP A 244 7.51 17.33 14.38
N ASN A 245 7.90 16.07 14.58
CA ASN A 245 7.02 14.91 14.53
C ASN A 245 6.25 14.80 13.19
N MET A 246 6.84 15.26 12.09
CA MET A 246 6.19 15.30 10.77
C MET A 246 6.88 14.37 9.77
N ILE A 247 6.12 13.55 9.06
CA ILE A 247 6.64 12.76 7.94
C ILE A 247 6.58 13.54 6.62
N CYS A 248 7.40 13.14 5.66
CA CYS A 248 7.40 13.74 4.32
C CYS A 248 7.12 12.68 3.26
N ILE A 249 6.34 13.05 2.26
CA ILE A 249 6.16 12.29 1.02
C ILE A 249 6.43 13.20 -0.17
N SER A 250 6.80 12.59 -1.30
CA SER A 250 6.95 13.28 -2.58
C SER A 250 6.22 12.51 -3.65
N ASP A 251 5.64 13.26 -4.59
CA ASP A 251 5.13 12.67 -5.83
C ASP A 251 6.23 11.94 -6.60
N VAL A 252 5.83 10.88 -7.29
CA VAL A 252 6.64 10.14 -8.27
C VAL A 252 5.86 10.10 -9.58
N VAL A 253 6.51 10.50 -10.68
CA VAL A 253 5.89 10.55 -12.01
C VAL A 253 6.46 9.42 -12.86
N TYR A 254 5.61 8.48 -13.26
CA TYR A 254 6.00 7.34 -14.12
C TYR A 254 5.47 7.44 -15.55
N ASP A 255 4.47 8.28 -15.78
CA ASP A 255 3.70 8.29 -17.02
C ASP A 255 4.39 9.05 -18.16
N HIS A 256 5.11 10.13 -17.85
CA HIS A 256 5.76 10.98 -18.85
C HIS A 256 7.01 11.67 -18.31
N THR A 257 7.83 12.18 -19.23
CA THR A 257 9.01 13.01 -18.95
C THR A 257 8.93 14.36 -19.66
N GLY A 258 9.49 15.37 -19.01
CA GLY A 258 9.64 16.71 -19.55
C GLY A 258 10.81 16.82 -20.53
N ARG A 259 10.69 17.70 -21.52
CA ARG A 259 11.81 17.99 -22.41
C ARG A 259 12.99 18.59 -21.64
N PRO A 260 14.23 18.10 -21.81
CA PRO A 260 15.40 18.76 -21.29
C PRO A 260 15.50 20.20 -21.81
N GLY A 261 15.88 21.14 -20.95
CA GLY A 261 16.25 22.48 -21.39
C GLY A 261 17.61 22.44 -22.10
N SER A 262 17.77 23.16 -23.20
CA SER A 262 19.09 23.40 -23.79
C SER A 262 19.94 24.19 -22.80
N HIS A 263 21.14 23.72 -22.48
CA HIS A 263 22.08 24.40 -21.59
C HIS A 263 22.30 25.86 -22.03
N GLY A 264 21.90 26.82 -21.18
CA GLY A 264 22.21 28.24 -21.33
C GLY A 264 20.96 29.13 -21.46
N GLY A 265 20.55 29.75 -20.34
CA GLY A 265 19.56 30.82 -20.35
C GLY A 265 18.73 30.87 -19.07
N LEU A 266 19.17 31.68 -18.10
CA LEU A 266 18.28 32.23 -17.08
C LEU A 266 17.14 32.99 -17.80
N MET A 267 15.92 32.48 -17.71
CA MET A 267 14.72 33.29 -17.94
C MET A 267 13.70 32.90 -16.86
N GLY A 268 13.62 33.74 -15.83
CA GLY A 268 12.47 33.80 -14.95
C GLY A 268 11.25 34.19 -15.79
N GLY A 269 10.32 33.25 -15.94
CA GLY A 269 9.01 33.50 -16.51
C GLY A 269 7.95 33.03 -15.53
N ALA A 270 7.38 33.96 -14.77
CA ALA A 270 6.09 33.72 -14.13
C ALA A 270 5.06 33.52 -15.25
N ALA A 271 4.67 32.27 -15.52
CA ALA A 271 3.57 32.00 -16.41
C ALA A 271 2.25 32.34 -15.69
N VAL A 272 1.84 33.61 -15.76
CA VAL A 272 0.47 34.01 -15.50
C VAL A 272 -0.35 33.54 -16.69
N CYS A 273 -1.18 32.52 -16.49
CA CYS A 273 -2.05 31.98 -17.52
C CYS A 273 -3.31 32.87 -17.64
N SER A 274 -3.22 33.98 -18.35
CA SER A 274 -4.40 34.69 -18.85
C SER A 274 -4.80 34.07 -20.20
N ARG A 275 -5.86 33.26 -20.21
CA ARG A 275 -6.48 32.76 -21.45
C ARG A 275 -7.02 33.94 -22.28
N PRO A 276 -6.72 34.06 -23.58
CA PRO A 276 -7.52 34.88 -24.49
C PRO A 276 -8.85 34.18 -24.80
N ALA A 277 -9.95 34.93 -24.82
CA ALA A 277 -11.26 34.44 -25.24
C ALA A 277 -11.24 34.03 -26.74
N PRO A 278 -11.97 32.97 -27.14
CA PRO A 278 -12.00 32.53 -28.53
C PRO A 278 -12.77 33.53 -29.41
N SER A 279 -12.08 34.10 -30.40
CA SER A 279 -12.71 34.81 -31.52
C SER A 279 -13.32 33.78 -32.47
N GLY A 280 -14.66 33.74 -32.55
CA GLY A 280 -15.37 32.95 -33.56
C GLY A 280 -15.22 33.56 -34.96
N PRO A 281 -15.29 32.76 -36.04
CA PRO A 281 -15.31 33.28 -37.39
C PRO A 281 -16.74 33.61 -37.83
N GLY A 282 -16.99 34.88 -38.20
CA GLY A 282 -17.99 35.21 -39.23
C GLY A 282 -17.33 35.11 -40.62
N PRO A 283 -18.06 35.16 -41.74
CA PRO A 283 -19.40 35.73 -41.93
C PRO A 283 -20.55 34.72 -42.05
#